data_AF-A0A4B0GKN9-F1
#
_entry.id   AF-A0A4B0GKN9-F1
#
_cell.length_a   1.000
_cell.length_b   1.000
_cell.length_c   1.000
_cell.angle_alpha   90.00
_cell.angle_beta   90.00
_cell.angle_gamma   90.00
#
_symmetry.space_group_name_H-M   'P 1'
#
loop_
_entity.id
_entity.type
_entity.pdbx_description
1 polymer ?
#
loop_
_entity_poly.entity_id
_entity_poly.type
_entity_poly.pdbx_seq_one_letter_code
_entity_poly.pdbx_strand_id
1 'polypeptide(L)'
;MINDEHDLDKLDAFQELSSSEQDQLIEWCIKNFKKIKRINRSHTSYGLKHKFENSEEGFYITNGAFKKAMLEAGFEYKPSQSVDKNWCFNVSEKSITILSDELR
;
A
#
# COMPACT_ATOMS: atom_id res chain seq x y z
N MET A 1 -11.64 -4.14 25.60
CA MET A 1 -10.47 -3.36 25.13
C MET A 1 -9.79 -4.24 24.10
N ILE A 2 -9.87 -3.87 22.82
CA ILE A 2 -9.20 -4.63 21.76
C ILE A 2 -7.74 -4.15 21.79
N ASN A 3 -6.82 -5.09 21.97
CA ASN A 3 -5.39 -4.82 22.02
C ASN A 3 -4.92 -4.36 20.63
N ASP A 4 -4.63 -3.07 20.50
CA ASP A 4 -4.12 -2.40 19.29
C ASP A 4 -2.67 -2.80 18.91
N GLU A 5 -2.05 -3.73 19.64
CA GLU A 5 -0.65 -4.15 19.44
C GLU A 5 -0.45 -5.07 18.21
N HIS A 6 -1.49 -5.71 17.67
CA HIS A 6 -1.35 -6.71 16.60
C HIS A 6 -1.20 -6.20 15.16
N ASP A 7 -1.32 -4.90 14.90
CA ASP A 7 -1.14 -4.36 13.54
C ASP A 7 0.26 -3.75 13.32
N LEU A 8 1.02 -3.49 14.39
CA LEU A 8 2.42 -3.02 14.33
C LEU A 8 3.38 -4.15 13.94
N ASP A 9 3.19 -5.36 14.47
CA ASP A 9 3.95 -6.58 14.09
C ASP A 9 3.92 -6.86 12.57
N LYS A 10 2.96 -6.30 11.83
CA LYS A 10 2.87 -6.46 10.37
C LYS A 10 3.68 -5.41 9.61
N LEU A 11 3.90 -4.22 10.18
CA LEU A 11 4.71 -3.19 9.51
C LEU A 11 6.19 -3.57 9.49
N ASP A 12 6.63 -4.36 10.48
CA ASP A 12 7.99 -4.90 10.55
C ASP A 12 8.32 -5.84 9.39
N ALA A 13 7.30 -6.44 8.75
CA ALA A 13 7.50 -7.23 7.52
C ALA A 13 8.11 -6.41 6.37
N PHE A 14 8.10 -5.07 6.44
CA PHE A 14 8.86 -4.21 5.53
C PHE A 14 10.36 -4.28 5.79
N GLN A 15 10.78 -4.41 7.05
CA GLN A 15 12.20 -4.50 7.44
C GLN A 15 12.83 -5.84 7.04
N GLU A 16 12.00 -6.87 6.85
CA GLU A 16 12.43 -8.17 6.33
C GLU A 16 12.76 -8.14 4.82
N LEU A 17 12.35 -7.09 4.11
CA LEU A 17 12.77 -6.85 2.73
C LEU A 17 14.22 -6.34 2.70
N SER A 18 14.99 -6.70 1.69
CA SER A 18 16.30 -6.10 1.46
C SER A 18 16.16 -4.58 1.22
N SER A 19 17.22 -3.81 1.47
CA SER A 19 17.18 -2.35 1.23
C SER A 19 16.78 -2.00 -0.21
N SER A 20 17.23 -2.78 -1.20
CA SER A 20 16.85 -2.58 -2.60
C SER A 20 15.36 -2.83 -2.84
N GLU A 21 14.78 -3.85 -2.20
CA GLU A 21 13.35 -4.15 -2.30
C GLU A 21 12.49 -3.09 -1.59
N GLN A 22 12.96 -2.58 -0.45
CA GLN A 22 12.33 -1.48 0.27
C GLN A 22 12.26 -0.23 -0.61
N ASP A 23 13.40 0.19 -1.17
CA ASP A 23 13.50 1.36 -2.04
C ASP A 23 12.64 1.19 -3.29
N GLN A 24 12.72 0.04 -3.95
CA GLN A 24 11.92 -0.26 -5.13
C GLN A 24 10.41 -0.19 -4.86
N LEU A 25 9.95 -0.73 -3.73
CA LEU A 25 8.54 -0.68 -3.35
C LEU A 25 8.08 0.77 -3.07
N ILE A 26 8.89 1.56 -2.34
CA ILE A 26 8.58 2.97 -2.04
C ILE A 26 8.55 3.79 -3.34
N GLU A 27 9.58 3.66 -4.18
CA GLU A 27 9.68 4.37 -5.45
C GLU A 27 8.52 4.01 -6.38
N TRP A 28 8.14 2.74 -6.45
CA TRP A 28 6.98 2.30 -7.21
C TRP A 28 5.68 2.95 -6.71
N CYS A 29 5.49 3.04 -5.39
CA CYS A 29 4.34 3.74 -4.80
C CYS A 29 4.32 5.23 -5.19
N ILE A 30 5.47 5.92 -5.13
CA ILE A 30 5.60 7.34 -5.49
C ILE A 30 5.34 7.57 -6.98
N LYS A 31 5.89 6.70 -7.84
CA LYS A 31 5.76 6.76 -9.29
C LYS A 31 4.31 6.57 -9.75
N ASN A 32 3.62 5.58 -9.19
CA ASN A 32 2.34 5.12 -9.71
C ASN A 32 1.12 5.72 -9.00
N PHE A 33 1.25 6.18 -7.75
CA PHE A 33 0.12 6.74 -7.01
C PHE A 33 0.21 8.24 -6.84
N LYS A 34 -0.91 8.92 -7.09
CA LYS A 34 -1.03 10.36 -6.86
C LYS A 34 -1.74 10.63 -5.52
N LYS A 35 -1.07 11.31 -4.61
CA LYS A 35 -1.64 11.76 -3.32
C LYS A 35 -2.76 12.79 -3.52
N ILE A 36 -3.84 12.64 -2.77
CA ILE A 36 -4.97 13.59 -2.70
C ILE A 36 -5.27 13.96 -1.24
N LYS A 37 -6.13 14.96 -1.00
CA LYS A 37 -6.47 15.39 0.37
C LYS A 37 -7.41 14.42 1.12
N ARG A 38 -8.24 13.66 0.39
CA ARG A 38 -9.27 12.80 0.97
C ARG A 38 -8.81 11.35 0.95
N ILE A 39 -9.18 10.58 1.97
CA ILE A 39 -8.99 9.12 1.96
C ILE A 39 -9.90 8.51 0.90
N ASN A 40 -9.32 7.77 -0.04
CA ASN A 40 -10.07 6.96 -0.98
C ASN A 40 -10.43 5.63 -0.32
N ARG A 41 -11.74 5.40 -0.14
CA ARG A 41 -12.27 4.18 0.51
C ARG A 41 -12.66 3.08 -0.47
N SER A 42 -12.55 3.32 -1.77
CA SER A 42 -12.89 2.35 -2.82
C SER A 42 -11.84 1.25 -2.96
N HIS A 43 -10.59 1.54 -2.58
CA HIS A 43 -9.48 0.60 -2.65
C HIS A 43 -8.85 0.41 -1.29
N THR A 44 -8.45 -0.84 -1.02
CA THR A 44 -7.76 -1.20 0.21
C THR A 44 -6.30 -1.55 -0.06
N SER A 45 -5.47 -1.52 0.98
CA SER A 45 -4.06 -1.92 0.95
C SER A 45 -3.86 -3.28 0.31
N TYR A 46 -4.79 -4.22 0.54
CA TYR A 46 -4.75 -5.55 -0.06
C TYR A 46 -4.95 -5.51 -1.58
N GLY A 47 -5.89 -4.72 -2.09
CA GLY A 47 -6.07 -4.55 -3.52
C GLY A 47 -4.91 -3.81 -4.18
N LEU A 48 -4.35 -2.82 -3.49
CA LEU A 48 -3.23 -2.03 -4.01
C LEU A 48 -1.90 -2.79 -4.01
N LYS A 49 -1.61 -3.61 -2.99
CA LYS A 49 -0.39 -4.44 -3.00
C LYS A 49 -0.37 -5.41 -4.18
N HIS A 50 -1.54 -5.94 -4.56
CA HIS A 50 -1.64 -6.82 -5.73
C HIS A 50 -1.32 -6.11 -7.03
N LYS A 51 -1.49 -4.78 -7.12
CA LYS A 51 -1.06 -4.02 -8.30
C LYS A 51 0.46 -3.93 -8.38
N PHE A 52 1.14 -3.84 -7.24
CA PHE A 52 2.59 -3.95 -7.20
C PHE A 52 3.04 -5.36 -7.59
N GLU A 53 2.50 -6.40 -6.95
CA GLU A 53 2.88 -7.81 -7.22
C GLU A 53 2.69 -8.23 -8.69
N ASN A 54 1.72 -7.64 -9.40
CA ASN A 54 1.45 -7.93 -10.81
C ASN A 54 2.14 -6.96 -11.79
N SER A 55 2.89 -5.97 -11.30
CA SER A 55 3.67 -5.07 -12.16
C SER A 55 4.99 -5.71 -12.60
N GLU A 56 5.62 -5.18 -13.65
CA GLU A 56 6.92 -5.66 -14.12
C GLU A 56 8.02 -5.51 -13.06
N GLU A 57 7.94 -4.44 -12.25
CA GLU A 57 8.82 -4.22 -11.10
C GLU A 57 8.35 -4.96 -9.84
N GLY A 58 7.33 -5.79 -9.94
CA GLY A 58 6.67 -6.45 -8.82
C GLY A 58 7.42 -7.66 -8.27
N PHE A 59 7.30 -7.86 -6.95
CA PHE A 59 7.62 -9.11 -6.28
C PHE A 59 6.63 -9.34 -5.14
N TYR A 60 6.61 -10.56 -4.60
CA TYR A 60 5.67 -10.91 -3.53
C TYR A 60 5.93 -10.11 -2.25
N ILE A 61 4.88 -9.48 -1.71
CA ILE A 61 4.97 -8.71 -0.45
C ILE A 61 3.79 -8.97 0.47
N THR A 62 4.04 -8.84 1.77
CA THR A 62 2.96 -8.87 2.73
C THR A 62 2.13 -7.58 2.65
N ASN A 63 0.86 -7.64 3.07
CA ASN A 63 0.03 -6.45 3.17
C ASN A 63 0.62 -5.42 4.15
N GLY A 64 1.36 -5.89 5.16
CA GLY A 64 2.03 -5.03 6.13
C GLY A 64 3.23 -4.28 5.54
N ALA A 65 4.06 -4.97 4.75
CA ALA A 65 5.15 -4.34 4.00
C ALA A 65 4.63 -3.23 3.06
N PHE A 66 3.55 -3.52 2.32
CA PHE A 66 2.90 -2.52 1.47
C PHE A 66 2.38 -1.30 2.27
N LYS A 67 1.73 -1.54 3.41
CA LYS A 67 1.25 -0.44 4.27
C LYS A 67 2.38 0.46 4.71
N LYS A 68 3.51 -0.11 5.15
CA LYS A 68 4.68 0.64 5.60
C LYS A 68 5.28 1.46 4.45
N ALA A 69 5.46 0.87 3.27
CA ALA A 69 5.94 1.59 2.10
C ALA A 69 5.07 2.79 1.72
N MET A 70 3.74 2.66 1.81
CA MET A 70 2.82 3.78 1.57
C MET A 70 3.00 4.92 2.59
N LEU A 71 3.34 4.62 3.85
CA LEU A 71 3.66 5.64 4.85
C LEU A 71 4.97 6.36 4.52
N GLU A 72 6.02 5.61 4.16
CA GLU A 72 7.32 6.17 3.76
C GLU A 72 7.21 7.02 2.48
N ALA A 73 6.33 6.61 1.55
CA ALA A 73 5.97 7.39 0.36
C ALA A 73 5.10 8.63 0.67
N GLY A 74 4.78 8.88 1.94
CA GLY A 74 4.10 10.10 2.40
C GLY A 74 2.58 10.07 2.30
N PHE A 75 1.95 8.90 2.11
CA PHE A 75 0.50 8.78 2.10
C PHE A 75 -0.09 8.71 3.50
N GLU A 76 -1.33 9.17 3.64
CA GLU A 76 -2.11 9.05 4.86
C GLU A 76 -3.13 7.93 4.73
N TYR A 77 -3.51 7.34 5.85
CA TYR A 77 -4.43 6.21 5.86
C TYR A 77 -5.55 6.34 6.88
N LYS A 78 -6.59 5.54 6.67
CA LYS A 78 -7.57 5.14 7.69
C LYS A 78 -7.79 3.64 7.60
N PRO A 79 -8.13 2.96 8.70
CA PRO A 79 -8.62 1.59 8.65
C PRO A 79 -9.79 1.45 7.68
N SER A 80 -9.83 0.31 6.98
CA SER A 80 -10.99 -0.09 6.19
C SER A 80 -12.19 -0.31 7.11
N GLN A 81 -13.38 0.04 6.65
CA GLN A 81 -14.62 -0.16 7.41
C GLN A 81 -15.12 -1.60 7.37
N SER A 82 -14.66 -2.40 6.39
CA SER A 82 -15.14 -3.76 6.15
C SER A 82 -14.18 -4.85 6.64
N VAL A 83 -12.89 -4.53 6.78
CA VAL A 83 -11.85 -5.49 7.17
C VAL A 83 -10.77 -4.77 7.97
N ASP A 84 -10.74 -4.99 9.29
CA ASP A 84 -9.89 -4.23 10.22
C ASP A 84 -8.39 -4.27 9.87
N LYS A 85 -7.90 -5.37 9.28
CA LYS A 85 -6.50 -5.52 8.88
C LYS A 85 -6.09 -4.76 7.63
N ASN A 86 -7.04 -4.16 6.89
CA ASN A 86 -6.77 -3.47 5.62
C ASN A 86 -6.88 -1.96 5.81
N TRP A 87 -6.06 -1.19 5.09
CA TRP A 87 -6.09 0.27 5.16
C TRP A 87 -6.57 0.87 3.85
N CYS A 88 -7.20 2.03 3.93
CA CYS A 88 -7.54 2.88 2.80
C CYS A 88 -6.63 4.11 2.83
N PHE A 89 -6.06 4.48 1.68
CA PHE A 89 -5.10 5.58 1.59
C PHE A 89 -5.68 6.78 0.86
N ASN A 90 -5.07 7.95 1.02
CA ASN A 90 -5.39 9.15 0.24
C ASN A 90 -4.78 9.12 -1.17
N VAL A 91 -5.03 8.03 -1.90
CA VAL A 91 -4.61 7.83 -3.29
C VAL A 91 -5.73 8.22 -4.25
N SER A 92 -5.40 8.96 -5.31
CA SER A 92 -6.33 9.34 -6.37
C SER A 92 -6.90 8.10 -7.07
N GLU A 93 -8.23 8.03 -7.20
CA GLU A 93 -8.88 7.01 -8.02
C GLU A 93 -8.32 6.99 -9.45
N LYS A 94 -8.10 8.18 -10.03
CA LYS A 94 -7.56 8.30 -11.38
C LYS A 94 -6.20 7.63 -11.58
N SER A 95 -5.29 7.71 -10.60
CA SER A 95 -3.98 7.05 -10.74
C SER A 95 -4.12 5.54 -10.63
N ILE A 96 -5.06 5.06 -9.81
CA ILE A 96 -5.35 3.63 -9.71
C ILE A 96 -5.97 3.11 -11.01
N THR A 97 -6.88 3.86 -11.64
CA THR A 97 -7.48 3.48 -12.92
C THR A 97 -6.42 3.37 -14.01
N ILE A 98 -5.58 4.40 -14.18
CA ILE A 98 -4.49 4.41 -15.16
C ILE A 98 -3.59 3.19 -14.98
N LEU A 99 -3.12 2.96 -13.74
CA LEU A 99 -2.30 1.78 -13.44
C LEU A 99 -3.02 0.47 -13.75
N SER A 100 -4.33 0.39 -13.49
CA SER A 100 -5.10 -0.82 -13.79
C SER A 100 -5.26 -1.07 -15.28
N ASP A 101 -5.27 -0.02 -16.10
CA ASP A 101 -5.34 -0.10 -17.55
C ASP A 101 -3.97 -0.51 -18.15
N GLU A 102 -2.87 -0.10 -17.52
CA GLU A 102 -1.49 -0.48 -17.89
C GLU A 102 -1.17 -1.95 -17.56
N LEU A 103 -1.82 -2.52 -16.53
CA LEU A 103 -1.63 -3.91 -16.10
C LEU A 103 -2.56 -4.93 -16.82
N ARG A 104 -3.28 -4.51 -17.87
CA ARG A 104 -4.14 -5.39 -18.68
C ARG A 104 -3.40 -5.98 -19.87
#